data_AF-R6DDC3-F1
#
_entry.id   AF-R6DDC3-F1
#
_cell.length_a   1.000
_cell.length_b   1.000
_cell.length_c   1.000
_cell.angle_alpha   90.00
_cell.angle_beta   90.00
_cell.angle_gamma   90.00
#
_symmetry.space_group_name_H-M   'P 1'
#
loop_
_entity.id
_entity.type
_entity.pdbx_description
1 polymer ?
#
loop_
_entity_poly.entity_id
_entity_poly.type
_entity_poly.pdbx_seq_one_letter_code
_entity_poly.pdbx_strand_id
1 'polypeptide(L)' 'METDFSLYDNCVMLLYNKEVRENCVPFNCGESDLDDFFLNDAELYAEELLGKTYCWITVEKPHRLVALFT' A
#
# COMPACT_ATOMS: atom_id res chain seq x y z
N MET A 1 14.56 12.64 21.19
CA MET A 1 14.46 13.11 19.81
C MET A 1 13.45 12.20 19.14
N GLU A 2 12.29 12.71 18.75
CA GLU A 2 11.46 12.00 17.79
C GLU A 2 12.28 11.91 16.49
N THR A 3 12.56 10.70 16.05
CA THR A 3 13.06 10.47 14.70
C THR A 3 11.88 10.72 13.77
N ASP A 4 11.97 11.78 12.98
CA ASP A 4 10.94 12.14 12.00
C ASP A 4 10.77 10.98 10.99
N PHE A 5 9.53 10.56 10.75
CA PHE A 5 9.27 9.47 9.81
C PHE A 5 9.22 10.03 8.40
N SER A 6 10.20 9.63 7.58
CA SER A 6 10.31 10.04 6.19
C SER A 6 9.91 8.89 5.29
N LEU A 7 8.93 9.11 4.42
CA LEU A 7 8.61 8.12 3.39
C LEU A 7 9.86 7.78 2.59
N TYR A 8 10.58 8.80 2.09
CA TYR A 8 11.76 8.63 1.24
C TYR A 8 12.90 7.83 1.88
N ASP A 9 13.09 7.94 3.20
CA ASP A 9 14.18 7.26 3.89
C ASP A 9 13.77 5.94 4.53
N ASN A 10 12.51 5.80 4.94
CA ASN A 10 12.02 4.67 5.73
C ASN A 10 11.15 3.69 4.92
N CYS A 11 10.84 4.01 3.68
CA CYS A 11 9.95 3.21 2.86
C CYS A 11 10.43 3.07 1.40
N VAL A 12 9.85 2.12 0.69
CA VAL A 12 9.99 1.97 -0.77
C VAL A 12 8.62 2.05 -1.44
N MET A 13 8.56 2.71 -2.59
CA MET A 13 7.36 2.78 -3.41
C MET A 13 7.33 1.61 -4.40
N LEU A 14 6.22 0.88 -4.43
CA LEU A 14 6.03 -0.29 -5.30
C LEU A 14 4.65 -0.23 -5.98
N LEU A 15 4.50 -0.96 -7.08
CA LEU A 15 3.17 -1.28 -7.59
C LEU A 15 2.45 -2.17 -6.58
N TYR A 16 1.22 -1.83 -6.23
CA TYR A 16 0.43 -2.64 -5.33
C TYR A 16 -0.16 -3.84 -6.08
N ASN A 17 0.19 -5.04 -5.63
CA ASN A 17 -0.21 -6.29 -6.24
C ASN A 17 -0.36 -7.39 -5.17
N LYS A 18 -0.69 -8.61 -5.61
CA LYS A 18 -0.85 -9.76 -4.73
C LYS A 18 0.38 -10.07 -3.87
N GLU A 19 1.59 -9.96 -4.42
CA GLU A 19 2.83 -10.22 -3.67
C GLU A 19 2.99 -9.23 -2.51
N VAL A 20 2.70 -7.94 -2.73
CA VAL A 20 2.70 -6.93 -1.67
C VAL A 20 1.70 -7.28 -0.57
N ARG A 21 0.47 -7.68 -0.95
CA ARG A 21 -0.59 -8.06 0.02
C ARG A 21 -0.21 -9.26 0.88
N GLU A 22 0.47 -10.25 0.30
CA GLU A 22 0.86 -11.47 1.00
C GLU A 22 2.07 -11.27 1.93
N ASN A 23 2.93 -10.29 1.64
CA ASN A 23 4.18 -10.06 2.39
C ASN A 23 4.12 -8.88 3.37
N CYS A 24 3.03 -8.11 3.38
CA CYS A 24 2.83 -6.98 4.28
C CYS A 24 1.78 -7.27 5.35
N VAL A 25 1.85 -6.52 6.46
CA VAL A 25 0.76 -6.45 7.44
C VAL A 25 -0.51 -5.93 6.74
N PRO A 26 -1.72 -6.48 7.05
CA PRO A 26 -2.97 -6.01 6.47
C PRO A 26 -3.14 -4.49 6.57
N PHE A 27 -3.55 -3.88 5.45
CA PHE A 27 -3.76 -2.44 5.38
C PHE A 27 -5.10 -2.04 6.01
N ASN A 28 -5.10 -0.89 6.67
CA ASN A 28 -6.29 -0.20 7.18
C ASN A 28 -5.96 1.28 7.33
N CYS A 29 -6.68 2.15 6.62
CA CYS A 29 -6.54 3.60 6.72
C CYS A 29 -7.66 4.27 7.52
N GLY A 30 -8.62 3.49 8.03
CA GLY A 30 -9.75 3.95 8.83
C GLY A 30 -11.00 4.31 8.01
N GLU A 31 -10.90 4.30 6.67
CA GLU A 31 -12.02 4.52 5.75
C GLU A 31 -12.39 3.20 5.06
N SER A 32 -13.57 2.65 5.39
CA SER A 32 -13.98 1.31 4.96
C SER A 32 -14.02 1.15 3.45
N ASP A 33 -14.48 2.17 2.73
CA ASP A 33 -14.63 2.12 1.29
C ASP A 33 -13.27 2.09 0.58
N LEU A 34 -12.28 2.79 1.13
CA LEU A 34 -10.90 2.75 0.62
C LEU A 34 -10.21 1.43 0.96
N ASP A 35 -10.38 0.95 2.19
CA ASP A 35 -9.84 -0.34 2.61
C ASP A 35 -10.39 -1.49 1.76
N ASP A 36 -11.70 -1.47 1.46
CA ASP A 36 -12.37 -2.46 0.59
C ASP A 36 -11.88 -2.36 -0.85
N PHE A 37 -11.82 -1.14 -1.41
CA PHE A 37 -11.31 -0.92 -2.76
C PHE A 37 -9.88 -1.46 -2.93
N PHE A 38 -8.97 -1.14 -2.01
CA PHE A 38 -7.59 -1.63 -2.10
C PHE A 38 -7.48 -3.12 -1.83
N LEU A 39 -8.36 -3.72 -1.03
CA LEU A 39 -8.31 -5.16 -0.79
C LEU A 39 -8.86 -5.96 -1.97
N ASN A 40 -9.97 -5.51 -2.55
CA ASN A 40 -10.80 -6.32 -3.44
C ASN A 40 -10.83 -5.83 -4.89
N ASP A 41 -10.77 -4.52 -5.14
CA ASP A 41 -11.04 -3.95 -6.46
C ASP A 41 -9.81 -3.43 -7.20
N ALA A 42 -8.72 -3.11 -6.48
CA ALA A 42 -7.52 -2.50 -7.07
C ALA A 42 -6.87 -3.34 -8.20
N GLU A 43 -7.03 -4.67 -8.16
CA GLU A 43 -6.52 -5.57 -9.21
C GLU A 43 -7.38 -5.47 -10.47
N LEU A 44 -8.70 -5.61 -10.34
CA LEU A 44 -9.64 -5.45 -11.45
C LEU A 44 -9.57 -4.04 -12.05
N TYR A 45 -9.40 -3.01 -11.20
CA TYR A 45 -9.22 -1.63 -11.63
C TYR A 45 -8.02 -1.46 -12.58
N ALA A 46 -6.93 -2.19 -12.33
CA ALA A 46 -5.77 -2.20 -13.21
C ALA A 46 -5.98 -3.05 -14.47
N GLU A 47 -6.65 -4.20 -14.36
CA GLU A 47 -6.98 -5.08 -15.49
C GLU A 47 -7.88 -4.39 -16.52
N GLU A 48 -8.85 -3.60 -16.06
CA GLU A 48 -9.76 -2.80 -16.89
C GLU A 48 -9.15 -1.49 -17.40
N LEU A 49 -7.84 -1.29 -17.19
CA LEU A 49 -7.07 -0.11 -17.65
C LEU A 49 -7.58 1.23 -17.09
N LEU A 50 -8.25 1.20 -15.93
CA LEU A 50 -8.78 2.42 -15.29
C LEU A 50 -7.68 3.20 -14.55
N GLY A 51 -6.67 2.50 -14.04
CA GLY A 51 -5.48 3.11 -13.45
C GLY A 51 -4.57 2.09 -12.78
N LYS A 52 -3.63 2.56 -11.96
CA LYS A 52 -2.66 1.69 -11.27
C LYS A 52 -2.57 2.09 -9.81
N THR A 53 -2.69 1.11 -8.93
CA THR A 53 -2.48 1.33 -7.51
C THR A 53 -1.00 1.21 -7.17
N TYR A 54 -0.45 2.23 -6.51
CA TYR A 54 0.89 2.24 -5.95
C TYR A 54 0.82 2.28 -4.43
N CYS A 55 1.85 1.77 -3.79
CA CYS A 55 1.95 1.73 -2.34
C CYS A 55 3.34 2.16 -1.87
N TRP A 56 3.41 2.67 -0.64
CA TRP A 56 4.65 2.75 0.11
C TRP A 56 4.65 1.67 1.19
N ILE A 57 5.76 0.95 1.30
CA ILE A 57 5.97 -0.04 2.36
C ILE A 57 7.23 0.27 3.16
N THR A 58 7.23 -0.01 4.47
CA THR A 58 8.43 0.13 5.31
C THR A 58 9.54 -0.80 4.86
N VAL A 59 10.80 -0.34 4.84
CA VAL A 59 11.96 -1.22 4.59
C VAL A 59 12.18 -2.22 5.74
N GLU A 60 11.87 -1.81 6.97
CA GLU A 60 11.98 -2.68 8.14
C GLU A 60 10.90 -3.77 8.14
N LYS A 61 11.25 -4.93 8.70
CA LYS A 61 10.34 -6.07 8.88
C LYS A 61 9.66 -6.01 10.26
N PRO A 62 8.37 -6.37 10.38
CA PRO A 62 7.48 -6.76 9.27
C PRO A 62 7.15 -5.56 8.36
N HIS A 63 7.07 -5.79 7.05
CA HIS A 63 6.74 -4.74 6.10
C HIS A 63 5.31 -4.25 6.34
N ARG A 64 5.14 -2.93 6.46
CA ARG A 64 3.84 -2.29 6.67
C ARG A 64 3.51 -1.41 5.48
N LEU A 65 2.30 -1.54 4.96
CA LEU A 65 1.72 -0.58 4.03
C LEU A 65 1.45 0.73 4.79
N VAL A 66 2.07 1.82 4.37
CA VAL A 66 1.92 3.14 5.01
C VAL A 66 1.07 4.10 4.20
N ALA A 67 0.97 3.89 2.88
CA ALA A 67 0.12 4.65 1.99
C ALA A 67 -0.20 3.83 0.74
N LEU A 68 -1.39 4.06 0.19
CA LEU A 68 -1.89 3.52 -1.08
C LEU A 68 -2.55 4.66 -1.87
N PHE A 69 -2.39 4.66 -3.18
CA PHE A 69 -3.02 5.63 -4.08
C PHE A 69 -3.20 5.06 -5.48
N THR A 70 -4.22 5.55 -6.19
CA THR A 70 -4.62 5.13 -7.55
C THR A 70 -4.83 6.36 -8.44
#